data_AF-A0A9E1V0N0-F1
#
_entry.id   AF-A0A9E1V0N0-F1
#
_cell.length_a   1.000
_cell.length_b   1.000
_cell.length_c   1.000
_cell.angle_alpha   90.00
_cell.angle_beta   90.00
_cell.angle_gamma   90.00
#
_symmetry.space_group_name_H-M   'P 1'
#
loop_
_entity.id
_entity.type
_entity.pdbx_description
1 polymer ?
#
loop_
_entity_poly.entity_id
_entity_poly.type
_entity_poly.pdbx_seq_one_letter_code
_entity_poly.pdbx_strand_id
1 'polypeptide(L)'
;MRNKRNLDRERLEMILMHILMRFRLYLMICGVILLVVSLYFTSVNSGISLMGSLMALLMMLPFFSFKFVIYAAKVGAWLGTLRDR
;
A
#
# COMPACT_ATOMS: atom_id res chain seq x y z
N MET A 1 -25.63 -7.93 17.05
CA MET A 1 -25.08 -7.21 15.88
C MET A 1 -23.54 -7.16 15.80
N ARG A 2 -22.80 -7.26 16.93
CA ARG A 2 -21.31 -7.23 16.95
C ARG A 2 -20.62 -8.34 16.14
N ASN A 3 -21.22 -9.54 16.06
CA ASN A 3 -20.63 -10.68 15.34
C ASN A 3 -20.62 -10.50 13.81
N LYS A 4 -21.68 -9.89 13.25
CA LYS A 4 -21.74 -9.59 11.80
C LYS A 4 -20.64 -8.60 11.38
N ARG A 5 -20.43 -7.55 12.17
CA ARG A 5 -19.40 -6.53 11.91
C ARG A 5 -17.96 -7.08 11.97
N ASN A 6 -17.70 -8.05 12.85
CA ASN A 6 -16.41 -8.74 12.87
C ASN A 6 -16.23 -9.62 11.63
N LEU A 7 -17.28 -10.33 11.20
CA LEU A 7 -17.26 -11.11 9.95
C LEU A 7 -17.01 -10.24 8.72
N ASP A 8 -17.64 -9.07 8.62
CA ASP A 8 -17.43 -8.14 7.50
C ASP A 8 -16.00 -7.61 7.47
N ARG A 9 -15.41 -7.31 8.64
CA ARG A 9 -14.01 -6.90 8.76
C ARG A 9 -13.04 -8.01 8.33
N GLU A 10 -13.28 -9.25 8.74
CA GLU A 10 -12.47 -10.41 8.35
C GLU A 10 -12.56 -10.70 6.84
N ARG A 11 -13.76 -10.61 6.26
CA ARG A 11 -13.95 -10.69 4.80
C ARG A 11 -13.19 -9.59 4.07
N LEU A 12 -13.26 -8.36 4.57
CA LEU A 12 -12.58 -7.21 3.99
C LEU A 12 -11.05 -7.39 4.05
N GLU A 13 -10.51 -7.85 5.19
CA GLU A 13 -9.08 -8.18 5.33
C GLU A 13 -8.63 -9.23 4.31
N MET A 14 -9.39 -10.32 4.15
CA MET A 14 -9.09 -11.37 3.17
C MET A 14 -9.13 -10.87 1.72
N ILE A 15 -10.17 -10.10 1.36
CA ILE A 15 -10.30 -9.52 0.01
C ILE A 15 -9.12 -8.57 -0.27
N LEU A 16 -8.82 -7.67 0.67
CA LEU A 16 -7.78 -6.66 0.49
C LEU A 16 -6.39 -7.30 0.40
N MET A 17 -6.15 -8.36 1.18
CA MET A 17 -4.92 -9.15 1.10
C MET A 17 -4.79 -9.86 -0.26
N HIS A 18 -5.87 -10.42 -0.79
CA HIS A 18 -5.89 -11.08 -2.10
C HIS A 18 -5.61 -10.08 -3.24
N ILE A 19 -6.22 -8.89 -3.17
CA ILE A 19 -5.97 -7.79 -4.10
C ILE A 19 -4.51 -7.35 -4.00
N LEU A 20 -4.00 -7.06 -2.81
CA LEU A 20 -2.61 -6.64 -2.64
C LEU A 20 -1.65 -7.69 -3.19
N MET A 21 -1.88 -8.97 -2.93
CA MET A 21 -1.03 -10.04 -3.45
C MET A 21 -1.04 -10.11 -4.97
N ARG A 22 -2.21 -9.98 -5.61
CA ARG A 22 -2.32 -9.99 -7.06
C ARG A 22 -1.69 -8.76 -7.71
N PHE A 23 -1.79 -7.60 -7.06
CA PHE A 23 -1.23 -6.34 -7.55
C PHE A 23 0.21 -6.07 -7.10
N ARG A 24 0.85 -6.98 -6.35
CA ARG A 24 2.24 -6.84 -5.87
C ARG A 24 3.22 -6.48 -6.98
N LEU A 25 3.12 -7.16 -8.12
CA LEU A 25 4.02 -6.92 -9.25
C LEU A 25 3.79 -5.53 -9.86
N TYR A 26 2.53 -5.11 -9.98
CA TYR A 26 2.18 -3.78 -10.47
C TYR A 26 2.66 -2.67 -9.53
N LEU A 27 2.52 -2.86 -8.21
CA LEU A 27 3.05 -1.93 -7.20
C LEU A 27 4.58 -1.81 -7.28
N MET A 28 5.28 -2.92 -7.52
CA MET A 28 6.72 -2.91 -7.74
C MET A 28 7.08 -2.11 -8.99
N ILE A 29 6.47 -2.41 -10.15
CA ILE A 29 6.73 -1.72 -11.41
C ILE A 29 6.45 -0.22 -11.26
N CYS A 30 5.33 0.15 -10.65
CA CYS A 30 4.96 1.54 -10.41
C CYS A 30 5.98 2.24 -9.50
N GLY A 31 6.43 1.56 -8.42
CA GLY A 31 7.50 2.03 -7.56
C GLY A 31 8.81 2.27 -8.31
N VAL A 32 9.22 1.35 -9.20
CA VAL A 32 10.45 1.51 -10.00
C VAL A 32 10.35 2.74 -10.90
N ILE A 33 9.23 2.89 -11.61
CA ILE A 33 8.99 4.04 -12.48
C ILE A 33 9.04 5.34 -11.66
N LEU A 34 8.38 5.37 -10.51
CA LEU A 34 8.35 6.54 -9.63
C LEU A 34 9.75 6.89 -9.09
N LEU A 35 10.57 5.89 -8.79
CA LEU A 35 11.95 6.06 -8.31
C LEU A 35 12.82 6.67 -9.41
N VAL A 36 12.75 6.13 -10.62
CA VAL A 36 13.47 6.64 -11.80
C VAL A 36 13.07 8.09 -12.07
N VAL A 37 11.77 8.40 -12.10
CA VAL A 37 11.28 9.77 -12.28
C VAL A 37 11.78 10.69 -11.15
N SER A 38 11.72 10.25 -9.90
CA SER A 38 12.18 11.06 -8.77
C SER A 38 13.67 11.37 -8.85
N LEU A 39 14.49 10.43 -9.34
CA LEU A 39 15.92 10.65 -9.58
C LEU A 39 16.16 11.65 -10.72
N TYR A 40 15.36 11.62 -11.78
CA TYR A 40 15.45 12.62 -12.85
C TYR A 40 15.12 14.04 -12.35
N PHE A 41 14.16 14.16 -11.43
CA PHE A 41 13.77 15.45 -10.85
C PHE A 41 14.68 15.94 -9.71
N THR A 42 15.71 15.17 -9.31
CA THR A 42 16.66 15.59 -8.28
C THR A 42 17.38 16.88 -8.64
N SER A 43 17.64 17.13 -9.93
CA SER A 43 18.29 18.35 -10.42
C SER A 43 17.39 19.59 -10.38
N VAL A 44 16.07 19.42 -10.31
CA VAL A 44 15.09 20.52 -10.32
C VAL A 44 14.73 20.93 -8.90
N ASN A 45 14.42 19.96 -8.04
CA ASN A 45 14.08 20.22 -6.65
C ASN A 45 14.34 18.98 -5.79
N SER A 46 15.38 19.06 -4.96
CA SER A 46 15.79 17.96 -4.10
C SER A 46 14.73 17.57 -3.06
N GLY A 47 13.87 18.51 -2.63
CA GLY A 47 12.80 18.22 -1.68
C GLY A 47 11.70 17.34 -2.29
N ILE A 48 11.27 17.65 -3.51
CA ILE A 48 10.26 16.86 -4.24
C ILE A 48 10.83 15.48 -4.60
N SER A 49 12.10 15.43 -5.00
CA SER A 49 12.80 14.19 -5.31
C SER A 49 12.94 13.27 -4.09
N LEU A 50 13.23 13.83 -2.90
CA LEU A 50 13.27 13.07 -1.65
C LEU A 50 11.90 12.49 -1.31
N MET A 51 10.82 13.28 -1.39
CA MET A 51 9.48 12.77 -1.14
C MET A 51 9.06 11.69 -2.14
N GLY A 52 9.36 11.89 -3.43
CA GLY A 52 9.05 10.92 -4.47
C GLY A 52 9.81 9.60 -4.33
N SER A 53 11.10 9.66 -4.01
CA SER A 53 11.92 8.46 -3.73
C SER A 53 11.45 7.71 -2.49
N LEU A 54 11.05 8.44 -1.43
CA LEU A 54 10.46 7.84 -0.23
C LEU A 54 9.14 7.13 -0.53
N MET A 55 8.28 7.75 -1.34
CA MET A 55 7.00 7.17 -1.76
C MET A 55 7.20 5.93 -2.65
N ALA A 56 8.20 5.96 -3.54
CA ALA A 56 8.58 4.83 -4.37
C ALA A 56 9.01 3.62 -3.52
N LEU A 57 9.84 3.86 -2.50
CA LEU A 57 10.28 2.82 -1.57
C LEU A 57 9.10 2.22 -0.78
N LEU A 58 8.18 3.06 -0.31
CA LEU A 58 6.94 2.62 0.34
C LEU A 58 6.06 1.75 -0.58
N MET A 59 5.99 2.06 -1.88
CA MET A 59 5.26 1.24 -2.85
C MET A 59 5.93 -0.11 -3.16
N MET A 60 7.26 -0.21 -3.01
CA MET A 60 7.99 -1.46 -3.23
C MET A 60 7.99 -2.40 -2.01
N LEU A 61 7.85 -1.88 -0.79
CA LEU A 61 7.81 -2.64 0.46
C LEU A 61 6.84 -3.85 0.47
N PRO A 62 5.62 -3.76 -0.09
CA PRO A 62 4.70 -4.88 -0.20
C PRO A 62 5.27 -6.06 -0.99
N PHE A 63 6.18 -5.83 -1.94
CA PHE A 63 6.83 -6.90 -2.70
C PHE A 63 7.80 -7.70 -1.82
N PHE A 64 8.66 -6.99 -1.07
CA PHE A 64 9.71 -7.60 -0.26
C PHE A 64 9.20 -8.25 1.04
N SER A 65 8.13 -7.73 1.64
CA SER A 65 7.66 -8.21 2.94
C SER A 65 6.20 -8.61 2.92
N PHE A 66 5.95 -9.91 3.14
CA PHE A 66 4.60 -10.45 3.32
C PHE A 66 3.93 -9.91 4.59
N LYS A 67 4.70 -9.69 5.65
CA LYS A 67 4.20 -9.11 6.91
C LYS A 67 3.64 -7.70 6.65
N PHE A 68 4.31 -6.92 5.80
CA PHE A 68 3.86 -5.57 5.45
C PHE A 68 2.50 -5.60 4.72
N VAL A 69 2.29 -6.56 3.82
CA VAL A 69 1.00 -6.78 3.15
C VAL A 69 -0.13 -7.07 4.14
N ILE A 70 0.12 -7.90 5.16
CA ILE A 70 -0.86 -8.21 6.21
C ILE A 70 -1.20 -6.95 7.01
N TYR A 71 -0.19 -6.18 7.43
CA TYR A 71 -0.43 -4.94 8.17
C TYR A 71 -1.19 -3.91 7.34
N ALA A 72 -0.81 -3.73 6.07
CA ALA A 72 -1.53 -2.85 5.14
C ALA A 72 -2.99 -3.30 4.96
N ALA A 73 -3.23 -4.60 4.84
CA ALA A 73 -4.58 -5.14 4.74
C ALA A 73 -5.41 -4.90 6.01
N LYS A 74 -4.82 -5.10 7.20
CA LYS A 74 -5.48 -4.82 8.48
C LYS A 74 -5.80 -3.34 8.70
N VAL A 75 -4.88 -2.45 8.31
CA VAL A 75 -5.08 -1.00 8.40
C VAL A 75 -6.15 -0.55 7.40
N GLY A 76 -6.09 -1.04 6.16
CA GLY A 76 -7.11 -0.74 5.14
C GLY A 76 -8.49 -1.26 5.54
N ALA A 77 -8.58 -2.45 6.13
CA ALA A 77 -9.84 -2.97 6.63
C ALA A 77 -10.35 -2.17 7.84
N TRP A 78 -9.46 -1.73 8.73
CA TRP A 78 -9.84 -0.84 9.83
C TRP A 78 -10.41 0.49 9.33
N LEU A 79 -9.73 1.15 8.37
CA LEU A 79 -10.21 2.37 7.72
C LEU A 79 -11.56 2.17 7.01
N GLY A 80 -11.73 1.06 6.29
CA GLY A 80 -13.00 0.72 5.64
C GLY A 80 -14.16 0.62 6.64
N THR A 81 -13.94 -0.05 7.77
CA THR A 81 -14.95 -0.19 8.82
C THR A 81 -15.20 1.07 9.66
N LEU A 82 -14.32 2.08 9.56
CA LEU A 82 -14.50 3.39 10.20
C LEU A 82 -15.41 4.30 9.38
N ARG A 83 -15.47 4.11 8.06
CA ARG A 83 -16.34 4.88 7.15
C ARG A 83 -17.82 4.50 7.28
N ASP A 84 -18.12 3.31 7.81
CA ASP A 84 -19.48 2.82 8.09
C ASP A 84 -20.02 3.24 9.49
N ARG A 85 -19.37 4.21 10.16
CA ARG A 85 -19.84 4.83 11.40
C ARG A 85 -20.19 6.29 11.18
#